data_AF-A0A0W0VPW6-F1
#
_entry.id   AF-A0A0W0VPW6-F1
#
_cell.length_a   1.000
_cell.length_b   1.000
_cell.length_c   1.000
_cell.angle_alpha   90.00
_cell.angle_beta   90.00
_cell.angle_gamma   90.00
#
_symmetry.space_group_name_H-M   'P 1'
#
loop_
_entity.id
_entity.type
_entity.pdbx_description
1 polymer ?
#
loop_
_entity_poly.entity_id
_entity_poly.type
_entity_poly.pdbx_seq_one_letter_code
_entity_poly.pdbx_strand_id
1 'polypeptide(L)'
;MPRLHTVHGYYDPFKFIQKSHTKENLINERELIDYLNNAYRQAIRKILLASPASFAEESPIYDLCIDVILNSDDITKVTVKWIEDQINKNKELDKLKILKSDDPNVEKLRLIKTVTEVHQDNLAINENVVSFVNSTLALEDILNKEYKYGIFAFSKSDSEMKEAIAALKDALKEKPADLLSHLSTLRKGKLGDSIRAFVKQGLADKLLDGKTVRTVSDFITALHQQVNLSPSLTANMS
;
A
#
# COMPACT_ATOMS: atom_id res chain seq x y z
N MET A 1 -13.02 -5.90 2.42
CA MET A 1 -12.68 -4.55 1.90
C MET A 1 -11.78 -4.59 0.66
N PRO A 2 -12.11 -3.84 -0.41
CA PRO A 2 -11.21 -3.62 -1.53
C PRO A 2 -10.01 -2.80 -1.04
N ARG A 3 -8.80 -3.35 -1.16
CA ARG A 3 -7.58 -2.69 -0.68
C ARG A 3 -6.38 -3.15 -1.48
N LEU A 4 -5.30 -2.36 -1.39
CA LEU A 4 -4.01 -2.74 -1.94
C LEU A 4 -3.22 -3.52 -0.89
N HIS A 5 -2.88 -4.75 -1.20
CA HIS A 5 -2.03 -5.60 -0.39
C HIS A 5 -0.58 -5.12 -0.43
N THR A 6 0.15 -5.37 0.66
CA THR A 6 1.54 -4.92 0.84
C THR A 6 2.43 -6.09 1.25
N VAL A 7 3.71 -6.00 0.91
CA VAL A 7 4.77 -6.84 1.48
C VAL A 7 5.66 -5.94 2.30
N HIS A 8 5.64 -6.15 3.63
CA HIS A 8 6.33 -5.27 4.56
C HIS A 8 7.80 -5.08 4.17
N GLY A 9 8.22 -3.81 4.10
CA GLY A 9 9.58 -3.44 3.75
C GLY A 9 9.91 -3.52 2.25
N TYR A 10 9.09 -4.10 1.38
CA TYR A 10 9.45 -4.29 -0.04
C TYR A 10 8.43 -3.74 -1.03
N TYR A 11 7.14 -3.97 -0.83
CA TYR A 11 6.09 -3.58 -1.76
C TYR A 11 4.96 -2.86 -1.01
N ASP A 12 4.89 -1.54 -1.19
CA ASP A 12 3.86 -0.68 -0.61
C ASP A 12 3.31 0.22 -1.73
N PRO A 13 2.30 -0.27 -2.48
CA PRO A 13 1.82 0.42 -3.67
C PRO A 13 1.14 1.74 -3.33
N PHE A 14 0.44 1.80 -2.19
CA PHE A 14 -0.23 3.01 -1.78
C PHE A 14 0.76 4.12 -1.47
N LYS A 15 1.82 3.83 -0.70
CA LYS A 15 2.91 4.80 -0.47
C LYS A 15 3.58 5.24 -1.76
N PHE A 16 3.70 4.35 -2.74
CA PHE A 16 4.23 4.70 -4.06
C PHE A 16 3.28 5.67 -4.79
N ILE A 17 1.98 5.34 -4.87
CA ILE A 17 0.94 6.17 -5.48
C ILE A 17 0.95 7.56 -4.86
N GLN A 18 0.98 7.67 -3.53
CA GLN A 18 1.02 8.96 -2.83
C GLN A 18 2.21 9.85 -3.24
N LYS A 19 3.37 9.24 -3.47
CA LYS A 19 4.58 9.97 -3.86
C LYS A 19 4.54 10.37 -5.34
N SER A 20 3.93 9.53 -6.18
CA SER A 20 3.96 9.67 -7.64
C SER A 20 2.76 10.39 -8.22
N HIS A 21 1.64 10.43 -7.49
CA HIS A 21 0.43 11.12 -7.90
C HIS A 21 0.51 12.59 -7.49
N THR A 22 0.81 13.44 -8.47
CA THR A 22 0.98 14.90 -8.29
C THR A 22 -0.17 15.72 -8.85
N LYS A 23 -1.16 15.07 -9.46
CA LYS A 23 -2.34 15.72 -10.06
C LYS A 23 -3.46 15.78 -9.03
N GLU A 24 -4.38 16.72 -9.20
CA GLU A 24 -5.58 16.84 -8.36
C GLU A 24 -6.74 15.94 -8.84
N ASN A 25 -6.58 15.29 -10.00
CA ASN A 25 -7.62 14.47 -10.60
C ASN A 25 -7.68 13.07 -9.97
N LEU A 26 -8.88 12.51 -9.91
CA LEU A 26 -9.08 11.12 -9.48
C LEU A 26 -8.32 10.17 -10.40
N ILE A 27 -7.68 9.17 -9.79
CA ILE A 27 -7.03 8.07 -10.47
C ILE A 27 -8.09 7.20 -11.13
N ASN A 28 -7.92 6.91 -12.41
CA ASN A 28 -8.72 5.89 -13.11
C ASN A 28 -8.04 4.50 -13.05
N GLU A 29 -8.76 3.45 -13.47
CA GLU A 29 -8.25 2.08 -13.45
C GLU A 29 -6.90 1.91 -14.16
N ARG A 30 -6.75 2.49 -15.36
CA ARG A 30 -5.50 2.39 -16.13
C ARG A 30 -4.34 3.06 -15.41
N GLU A 31 -4.56 4.26 -14.88
CA GLU A 31 -3.54 4.96 -14.08
C GLU A 31 -3.17 4.17 -12.82
N LEU A 32 -4.13 3.50 -12.17
CA LEU A 32 -3.86 2.64 -11.03
C LEU A 32 -2.99 1.45 -11.42
N ILE A 33 -3.29 0.75 -12.52
CA ILE A 33 -2.45 -0.33 -13.07
C ILE A 33 -1.02 0.17 -13.29
N ASP A 34 -0.86 1.34 -13.90
CA ASP A 34 0.46 1.92 -14.16
C ASP A 34 1.23 2.20 -12.86
N TYR A 35 0.56 2.71 -11.83
CA TYR A 35 1.20 2.88 -10.51
C TYR A 35 1.58 1.56 -9.85
N LEU A 36 0.71 0.54 -9.91
CA LEU A 36 0.99 -0.79 -9.34
C LEU A 36 2.19 -1.44 -10.03
N ASN A 37 2.24 -1.37 -11.36
CA ASN A 37 3.36 -1.86 -12.17
C ASN A 37 4.66 -1.16 -11.79
N ASN A 38 4.64 0.17 -11.64
CA ASN A 38 5.82 0.92 -11.25
C ASN A 38 6.26 0.60 -9.81
N ALA A 39 5.33 0.45 -8.88
CA ALA A 39 5.62 0.01 -7.52
C ALA A 39 6.26 -1.39 -7.49
N TYR A 40 5.77 -2.31 -8.33
CA TYR A 40 6.32 -3.66 -8.46
C TYR A 40 7.75 -3.64 -9.00
N ARG A 41 8.01 -2.85 -10.06
CA ARG A 41 9.37 -2.65 -10.58
C ARG A 41 10.34 -2.11 -9.50
N GLN A 42 9.88 -1.18 -8.66
CA GLN A 42 10.70 -0.67 -7.55
C GLN A 42 10.92 -1.72 -6.45
N ALA A 43 9.92 -2.53 -6.15
CA ALA A 43 10.06 -3.62 -5.17
C ALA A 43 11.10 -4.65 -5.64
N ILE A 44 11.04 -5.09 -6.90
CA ILE A 44 12.05 -5.99 -7.48
C ILE A 44 13.46 -5.40 -7.39
N ARG A 45 13.65 -4.13 -7.77
CA ARG A 45 14.96 -3.45 -7.62
C ARG A 45 15.42 -3.40 -6.16
N LYS A 46 14.51 -3.17 -5.23
CA LYS A 46 14.83 -3.16 -3.79
C LYS A 46 15.31 -4.52 -3.29
N ILE A 47 14.72 -5.61 -3.77
CA ILE A 47 15.16 -6.98 -3.43
C ILE A 47 16.58 -7.24 -3.96
N LEU A 48 16.88 -6.81 -5.18
CA LEU A 48 18.23 -6.94 -5.74
C LEU A 48 19.27 -6.22 -4.89
N LEU A 49 18.96 -5.00 -4.44
CA LEU A 49 19.86 -4.18 -3.62
C LEU A 49 19.94 -4.60 -2.15
N ALA A 50 19.06 -5.50 -1.69
CA ALA A 50 19.12 -6.03 -0.33
C ALA A 50 20.37 -6.90 -0.12
N SER A 51 21.02 -6.77 1.03
CA SER A 51 22.27 -7.49 1.34
C SER A 51 22.05 -9.00 1.49
N PRO A 52 22.93 -9.86 0.92
CA PRO A 52 24.03 -9.50 0.02
C PRO A 52 23.48 -9.07 -1.34
N ALA A 53 23.92 -7.93 -1.87
CA ALA A 53 23.36 -7.37 -3.10
C ALA A 53 23.60 -8.29 -4.31
N SER A 54 22.61 -8.36 -5.20
CA SER A 54 22.65 -9.13 -6.45
C SER A 54 22.98 -8.19 -7.59
N PHE A 55 24.21 -8.25 -8.08
CA PHE A 55 24.69 -7.48 -9.22
C PHE A 55 24.79 -8.33 -10.49
N ALA A 56 24.99 -7.67 -11.62
CA ALA A 56 25.20 -8.31 -12.91
C ALA A 56 26.42 -9.24 -12.89
N GLU A 57 26.48 -10.17 -13.85
CA GLU A 57 27.58 -11.11 -14.14
C GLU A 57 27.77 -12.28 -13.14
N GLU A 58 27.23 -12.19 -11.92
CA GLU A 58 27.44 -13.23 -10.89
C GLU A 58 26.16 -13.77 -10.22
N SER A 59 24.99 -13.17 -10.49
CA SER A 59 23.75 -13.52 -9.77
C SER A 59 22.64 -13.99 -10.70
N PRO A 60 22.21 -15.27 -10.62
CA PRO A 60 21.07 -15.74 -11.40
C PRO A 60 19.74 -15.07 -10.98
N ILE A 61 19.71 -14.43 -9.81
CA ILE A 61 18.60 -13.56 -9.38
C ILE A 61 18.59 -12.24 -10.14
N TYR A 62 19.76 -11.69 -10.47
CA TYR A 62 19.85 -10.49 -11.30
C TYR A 62 19.27 -10.77 -12.69
N ASP A 63 19.69 -11.87 -13.33
CA ASP A 63 19.23 -12.27 -14.65
C ASP A 63 17.70 -12.48 -14.68
N LEU A 64 17.16 -13.17 -13.67
CA LEU A 64 15.71 -13.33 -13.54
C LEU A 64 14.99 -11.98 -13.39
N CYS A 65 15.50 -11.09 -12.54
CA CYS A 65 14.82 -9.84 -12.24
C CYS A 65 14.92 -8.85 -13.40
N ILE A 66 16.13 -8.55 -13.86
CA ILE A 66 16.37 -7.51 -14.86
C ILE A 66 16.02 -8.02 -16.24
N ASP A 67 16.58 -9.16 -16.64
CA ASP A 67 16.53 -9.59 -18.04
C ASP A 67 15.23 -10.30 -18.40
N VAL A 68 14.54 -10.86 -17.41
CA VAL A 68 13.30 -11.61 -17.62
C VAL A 68 12.08 -10.84 -17.10
N ILE A 69 12.02 -10.50 -15.82
CA ILE A 69 10.83 -9.86 -15.23
C ILE A 69 10.68 -8.41 -15.70
N LEU A 70 11.71 -7.57 -15.51
CA LEU A 70 11.60 -6.14 -15.78
C LEU A 70 11.64 -5.82 -17.28
N ASN A 71 12.23 -6.69 -18.10
CA ASN A 71 12.22 -6.59 -19.56
C ASN A 71 11.00 -7.25 -20.22
N SER A 72 10.05 -7.81 -19.45
CA SER A 72 8.79 -8.29 -20.01
C SER A 72 8.02 -7.17 -20.71
N ASP A 73 7.53 -7.45 -21.92
CA ASP A 73 6.70 -6.53 -22.73
C ASP A 73 5.44 -6.09 -21.96
N ASP A 74 4.90 -6.99 -21.13
CA ASP A 74 3.70 -6.76 -20.36
C ASP A 74 3.85 -7.31 -18.95
N ILE A 75 4.21 -6.40 -18.03
CA ILE A 75 4.47 -6.76 -16.64
C ILE A 75 3.20 -7.24 -15.91
N THR A 76 2.01 -6.89 -16.41
CA THR A 76 0.75 -7.36 -15.80
C THR A 76 0.56 -8.86 -15.95
N LYS A 77 1.23 -9.49 -16.92
CA LYS A 77 1.19 -10.94 -17.16
C LYS A 77 2.24 -11.73 -16.37
N VAL A 78 3.12 -11.04 -15.64
CA VAL A 78 4.16 -11.70 -14.83
C VAL A 78 3.53 -12.30 -13.58
N THR A 79 3.28 -13.60 -13.62
CA THR A 79 2.76 -14.39 -12.50
C THR A 79 3.86 -15.26 -11.88
N VAL A 80 3.64 -15.78 -10.66
CA VAL A 80 4.57 -16.77 -10.05
C VAL A 80 4.74 -17.98 -10.96
N LYS A 81 3.66 -18.50 -11.54
CA LYS A 81 3.71 -19.61 -12.50
C LYS A 81 4.55 -19.24 -13.74
N TRP A 82 4.40 -18.04 -14.27
CA TRP A 82 5.20 -17.57 -15.39
C TRP A 82 6.69 -17.49 -15.01
N ILE A 83 7.02 -16.99 -13.82
CA ILE A 83 8.41 -16.97 -13.31
C ILE A 83 8.97 -18.38 -13.22
N GLU A 84 8.21 -19.33 -12.68
CA GLU A 84 8.62 -20.74 -12.59
C GLU A 84 8.83 -21.37 -13.96
N ASP A 85 7.97 -21.07 -14.93
CA ASP A 85 8.15 -21.48 -16.32
C ASP A 85 9.44 -20.91 -16.93
N GLN A 86 9.78 -19.65 -16.66
CA GLN A 86 11.02 -19.04 -17.14
C GLN A 86 12.24 -19.72 -16.51
N ILE A 87 12.22 -19.95 -15.20
CA ILE A 87 13.29 -20.70 -14.52
C ILE A 87 13.42 -22.09 -15.12
N ASN A 88 12.30 -22.77 -15.41
CA ASN A 88 12.31 -24.12 -15.94
C ASN A 88 12.82 -24.22 -17.37
N LYS A 89 12.52 -23.24 -18.23
CA LYS A 89 12.82 -23.29 -19.68
C LYS A 89 14.12 -22.58 -20.06
N ASN A 90 14.56 -21.58 -19.30
CA ASN A 90 15.75 -20.79 -19.61
C ASN A 90 17.01 -21.41 -18.99
N LYS A 91 17.96 -21.82 -19.84
CA LYS A 91 19.23 -22.42 -19.41
C LYS A 91 20.07 -21.48 -18.56
N GLU A 92 20.01 -20.18 -18.81
CA GLU A 92 20.73 -19.18 -18.01
C GLU A 92 20.25 -19.15 -16.54
N LEU A 93 19.01 -19.59 -16.29
CA LEU A 93 18.41 -19.64 -14.96
C LEU A 93 18.53 -21.01 -14.27
N ASP A 94 19.21 -21.99 -14.88
CA ASP A 94 19.31 -23.35 -14.32
C ASP A 94 19.90 -23.37 -12.90
N LYS A 95 20.78 -22.41 -12.58
CA LYS A 95 21.36 -22.24 -11.23
C LYS A 95 20.29 -22.00 -10.15
N LEU A 96 19.14 -21.39 -10.50
CA LEU A 96 18.04 -21.15 -9.56
C LEU A 96 17.31 -22.44 -9.14
N LYS A 97 17.41 -23.53 -9.93
CA LYS A 97 16.75 -24.81 -9.64
C LYS A 97 17.46 -25.62 -8.56
N ILE A 98 18.76 -25.40 -8.41
CA ILE A 98 19.65 -26.20 -7.56
C ILE A 98 20.22 -25.37 -6.40
N LEU A 99 19.58 -24.24 -6.06
CA LEU A 99 19.98 -23.43 -4.93
C LEU A 99 19.91 -24.26 -3.65
N LYS A 100 20.98 -24.17 -2.85
CA LYS A 100 21.03 -24.77 -1.52
C LYS A 100 20.30 -23.88 -0.53
N SER A 101 19.79 -24.44 0.55
CA SER A 101 19.01 -23.70 1.56
C SER A 101 19.77 -22.56 2.24
N ASP A 102 21.11 -22.61 2.24
CA ASP A 102 22.00 -21.59 2.78
C ASP A 102 22.37 -20.50 1.76
N ASP A 103 21.96 -20.64 0.50
CA ASP A 103 22.24 -19.65 -0.54
C ASP A 103 21.33 -18.40 -0.35
N PRO A 104 21.90 -17.18 -0.23
CA PRO A 104 21.12 -15.96 -0.06
C PRO A 104 20.12 -15.70 -1.20
N ASN A 105 20.32 -16.29 -2.38
CA ASN A 105 19.40 -16.20 -3.51
C ASN A 105 18.07 -16.95 -3.26
N VAL A 106 18.03 -17.93 -2.36
CA VAL A 106 16.79 -18.64 -2.00
C VAL A 106 15.78 -17.67 -1.41
N GLU A 107 16.22 -16.88 -0.44
CA GLU A 107 15.36 -15.92 0.24
C GLU A 107 14.92 -14.80 -0.70
N LYS A 108 15.81 -14.33 -1.57
CA LYS A 108 15.44 -13.35 -2.61
C LYS A 108 14.42 -13.92 -3.59
N LEU A 109 14.59 -15.15 -4.04
CA LEU A 109 13.64 -15.80 -4.94
C LEU A 109 12.27 -15.96 -4.29
N ARG A 110 12.23 -16.39 -3.02
CA ARG A 110 11.00 -16.48 -2.22
C ARG A 110 10.30 -15.13 -2.13
N LEU A 111 11.06 -14.08 -1.85
CA LEU A 111 10.54 -12.72 -1.73
C LEU A 111 10.04 -12.16 -3.07
N ILE A 112 10.75 -12.43 -4.17
CA ILE A 112 10.32 -12.07 -5.53
C ILE A 112 8.97 -12.74 -5.85
N LYS A 113 8.83 -14.04 -5.57
CA LYS A 113 7.56 -14.76 -5.76
C LYS A 113 6.44 -14.15 -4.91
N THR A 114 6.70 -13.89 -3.64
CA THR A 114 5.74 -13.27 -2.71
C THR A 114 5.28 -11.90 -3.21
N VAL A 115 6.22 -11.02 -3.60
CA VAL A 115 5.90 -9.70 -4.14
C VAL A 115 5.14 -9.80 -5.47
N THR A 116 5.45 -10.80 -6.30
CA THR A 116 4.75 -11.04 -7.57
C THR A 116 3.32 -11.49 -7.34
N GLU A 117 3.09 -12.42 -6.42
CA GLU A 117 1.76 -12.88 -6.03
C GLU A 117 0.90 -11.73 -5.52
N VAL A 118 1.43 -10.96 -4.56
CA VAL A 118 0.74 -9.79 -4.00
C VAL A 118 0.48 -8.71 -5.06
N HIS A 119 1.39 -8.54 -6.02
CA HIS A 119 1.16 -7.63 -7.15
C HIS A 119 0.02 -8.12 -8.06
N GLN A 120 -0.04 -9.41 -8.36
CA GLN A 120 -1.09 -10.01 -9.17
C GLN A 120 -2.46 -9.90 -8.48
N ASP A 121 -2.53 -10.10 -7.16
CA ASP A 121 -3.75 -9.86 -6.39
C ASP A 121 -4.21 -8.41 -6.52
N ASN A 122 -3.28 -7.46 -6.46
CA ASN A 122 -3.59 -6.03 -6.60
C ASN A 122 -4.01 -5.65 -8.03
N LEU A 123 -3.62 -6.43 -9.05
CA LEU A 123 -4.04 -6.22 -10.44
C LEU A 123 -5.47 -6.68 -10.71
N ALA A 124 -6.12 -7.40 -9.79
CA ALA A 124 -7.56 -7.69 -9.81
C ALA A 124 -8.39 -6.43 -9.47
N ILE A 125 -8.13 -5.34 -10.19
CA ILE A 125 -8.74 -4.03 -9.97
C ILE A 125 -10.20 -4.08 -10.38
N ASN A 126 -11.03 -3.41 -9.59
CA ASN A 126 -12.40 -3.10 -9.93
C ASN A 126 -12.73 -1.68 -9.43
N GLU A 127 -13.93 -1.20 -9.76
CA GLU A 127 -14.40 0.14 -9.38
C GLU A 127 -14.30 0.39 -7.86
N ASN A 128 -14.49 -0.64 -7.03
CA ASN A 128 -14.40 -0.48 -5.58
C ASN A 128 -12.97 -0.23 -5.11
N VAL A 129 -11.97 -0.89 -5.72
CA VAL A 129 -10.55 -0.64 -5.43
C VAL A 129 -10.13 0.76 -5.86
N VAL A 130 -10.55 1.20 -7.05
CA VAL A 130 -10.27 2.56 -7.54
C VAL A 130 -10.91 3.61 -6.63
N SER A 131 -12.18 3.40 -6.26
CA SER A 131 -12.89 4.30 -5.33
C SER A 131 -12.24 4.35 -3.95
N PHE A 132 -11.78 3.20 -3.44
CA PHE A 132 -11.04 3.13 -2.20
C PHE A 132 -9.75 3.94 -2.26
N VAL A 133 -8.89 3.70 -3.27
CA VAL A 133 -7.61 4.41 -3.43
C VAL A 133 -7.84 5.93 -3.49
N ASN A 134 -8.78 6.38 -4.31
CA ASN A 134 -9.11 7.80 -4.44
C ASN A 134 -9.63 8.40 -3.12
N SER A 135 -10.47 7.68 -2.39
CA SER A 135 -11.00 8.14 -1.11
C SER A 135 -9.91 8.24 -0.04
N THR A 136 -8.97 7.27 -0.03
CA THR A 136 -7.83 7.30 0.90
C THR A 136 -6.90 8.46 0.56
N LEU A 137 -6.61 8.71 -0.74
CA LEU A 137 -5.81 9.86 -1.17
C LEU A 137 -6.46 11.20 -0.80
N ALA A 138 -7.77 11.35 -1.03
CA ALA A 138 -8.50 12.56 -0.68
C ALA A 138 -8.46 12.84 0.82
N LEU A 139 -8.66 11.82 1.66
CA LEU A 139 -8.56 11.99 3.12
C LEU A 139 -7.13 12.30 3.55
N GLU A 140 -6.13 11.61 3.00
CA GLU A 140 -4.71 11.89 3.27
C GLU A 140 -4.32 13.33 2.91
N ASP A 141 -4.80 13.88 1.79
CA ASP A 141 -4.57 15.28 1.41
C ASP A 141 -5.16 16.25 2.44
N ILE A 142 -6.40 16.02 2.89
CA ILE A 142 -7.03 16.79 3.98
C ILE A 142 -6.13 16.76 5.23
N LEU A 143 -5.69 15.57 5.63
CA LEU A 143 -4.86 15.39 6.83
C LEU A 143 -3.48 16.05 6.69
N ASN A 144 -2.86 15.96 5.51
CA ASN A 144 -1.54 16.54 5.25
C ASN A 144 -1.58 18.06 5.20
N LYS A 145 -2.64 18.65 4.61
CA LYS A 145 -2.86 20.10 4.61
C LYS A 145 -2.98 20.61 6.05
N GLU A 146 -3.89 20.04 6.84
CA GLU A 146 -4.11 20.48 8.22
C GLU A 146 -2.89 20.22 9.13
N TYR A 147 -2.18 19.10 8.93
CA TYR A 147 -0.91 18.84 9.63
C TYR A 147 0.14 19.92 9.33
N LYS A 148 0.29 20.31 8.06
CA LYS A 148 1.24 21.35 7.64
C LYS A 148 0.84 22.73 8.16
N TYR A 149 -0.44 23.11 8.08
CA TYR A 149 -0.92 24.41 8.56
C TYR A 149 -0.85 24.54 10.09
N GLY A 150 -1.12 23.47 10.84
CA GLY A 150 -0.98 23.44 12.31
C GLY A 150 0.46 23.64 12.78
N ILE A 151 1.46 23.21 12.01
CA ILE A 151 2.88 23.44 12.35
C ILE A 151 3.26 24.93 12.29
N PHE A 152 2.60 25.74 11.46
CA PHE A 152 2.88 27.18 11.37
C PHE A 152 2.19 28.01 12.46
N ALA A 153 1.33 27.41 13.27
CA ALA A 153 0.52 28.09 14.29
C ALA A 153 0.88 27.63 15.72
N PHE A 154 2.17 27.68 16.09
CA PHE A 154 2.74 27.23 17.37
C PHE A 154 1.85 27.50 18.61
N SER A 155 1.08 26.49 19.04
CA SER A 155 0.24 26.48 20.23
C SER A 155 0.13 25.06 20.82
N LYS A 156 -0.23 24.93 22.11
CA LYS A 156 -0.38 23.62 22.80
C LYS A 156 -1.47 22.73 22.17
N SER A 157 -2.46 23.33 21.52
CA SER A 157 -3.47 22.60 20.71
C SER A 157 -2.88 21.88 19.50
N ASP A 158 -1.65 22.18 19.10
CA ASP A 158 -1.01 21.55 17.95
C ASP A 158 -0.56 20.13 18.24
N SER A 159 -0.25 19.76 19.51
CA SER A 159 0.16 18.39 19.85
C SER A 159 -1.01 17.42 19.75
N GLU A 160 -2.13 17.76 20.39
CA GLU A 160 -3.36 16.93 20.35
C GLU A 160 -3.87 16.77 18.91
N MET A 161 -3.77 17.81 18.07
CA MET A 161 -4.13 17.72 16.66
C MET A 161 -3.18 16.83 15.86
N LYS A 162 -1.86 16.92 16.09
CA LYS A 162 -0.88 16.03 15.44
C LYS A 162 -1.10 14.58 15.82
N GLU A 163 -1.35 14.31 17.09
CA GLU A 163 -1.66 12.96 17.60
C GLU A 163 -2.95 12.42 17.00
N ALA A 164 -4.02 13.24 16.95
CA ALA A 164 -5.27 12.86 16.31
C ALA A 164 -5.11 12.54 14.82
N ILE A 165 -4.35 13.36 14.09
CA ILE A 165 -4.04 13.12 12.67
C ILE A 165 -3.20 11.86 12.49
N ALA A 166 -2.19 11.64 13.35
CA ALA A 166 -1.35 10.46 13.31
C ALA A 166 -2.16 9.19 13.58
N ALA A 167 -3.02 9.19 14.60
CA ALA A 167 -3.91 8.08 14.92
C ALA A 167 -4.85 7.75 13.75
N LEU A 168 -5.44 8.78 13.11
CA LEU A 168 -6.30 8.57 11.94
C LEU A 168 -5.52 8.00 10.74
N LYS A 169 -4.29 8.46 10.50
CA LYS A 169 -3.42 7.89 9.46
C LYS A 169 -3.02 6.45 9.74
N ASP A 170 -2.76 6.11 10.99
CA ASP A 170 -2.45 4.74 11.38
C ASP A 170 -3.67 3.83 11.23
N ALA A 171 -4.87 4.31 11.56
CA ALA A 171 -6.11 3.58 11.29
C ALA A 171 -6.35 3.35 9.79
N LEU A 172 -6.06 4.33 8.92
CA LEU A 172 -6.11 4.14 7.46
C LEU A 172 -5.10 3.10 6.94
N LYS A 173 -4.06 2.80 7.72
CA LYS A 173 -3.09 1.73 7.47
C LYS A 173 -3.42 0.44 8.21
N GLU A 174 -4.66 0.32 8.72
CA GLU A 174 -5.16 -0.82 9.49
C GLU A 174 -4.36 -1.14 10.75
N LYS A 175 -3.63 -0.16 11.26
CA LYS A 175 -2.97 -0.32 12.55
C LYS A 175 -3.98 -0.03 13.66
N PRO A 176 -3.99 -0.83 14.74
CA PRO A 176 -4.78 -0.52 15.92
C PRO A 176 -4.49 0.91 16.38
N ALA A 177 -5.55 1.70 16.53
CA ALA A 177 -5.46 3.11 16.90
C ALA A 177 -6.70 3.54 17.69
N ASP A 178 -6.48 4.29 18.77
CA ASP A 178 -7.56 4.86 19.56
C ASP A 178 -8.04 6.19 18.96
N LEU A 179 -8.98 6.11 18.02
CA LEU A 179 -9.58 7.31 17.42
C LEU A 179 -10.64 7.95 18.33
N LEU A 180 -11.18 7.23 19.30
CA LEU A 180 -12.29 7.71 20.11
C LEU A 180 -11.83 8.77 21.12
N SER A 181 -10.64 8.61 21.69
CA SER A 181 -10.03 9.65 22.54
C SER A 181 -9.74 10.94 21.78
N HIS A 182 -9.53 10.86 20.46
CA HIS A 182 -9.27 12.02 19.58
C HIS A 182 -10.53 12.56 18.90
N LEU A 183 -11.72 12.04 19.21
CA LEU A 183 -12.95 12.35 18.47
C LEU A 183 -13.32 13.84 18.51
N SER A 184 -13.14 14.51 19.65
CA SER A 184 -13.41 15.94 19.79
C SER A 184 -12.51 16.77 18.88
N THR A 185 -11.22 16.42 18.81
CA THR A 185 -10.22 17.06 17.96
C THR A 185 -10.49 16.85 16.48
N LEU A 186 -10.80 15.62 16.06
CA LEU A 186 -11.13 15.28 14.66
C LEU A 186 -12.42 15.93 14.16
N ARG A 187 -13.30 16.40 15.06
CA ARG A 187 -14.56 17.08 14.72
C ARG A 187 -14.47 18.60 14.74
N LYS A 188 -13.36 19.17 15.20
CA LYS A 188 -13.25 20.59 15.51
C LYS A 188 -12.58 21.36 14.37
N GLY A 189 -13.03 22.60 14.20
CA GLY A 189 -12.42 23.58 13.30
C GLY A 189 -12.38 23.13 11.84
N LYS A 190 -11.38 23.65 11.12
CA LYS A 190 -11.21 23.43 9.68
C LYS A 190 -10.99 21.96 9.31
N LEU A 191 -10.26 21.22 10.14
CA LEU A 191 -10.10 19.76 10.00
C LEU A 191 -11.46 19.06 10.05
N GLY A 192 -12.26 19.32 11.09
CA GLY A 192 -13.59 18.73 11.22
C GLY A 192 -14.55 19.12 10.10
N ASP A 193 -14.48 20.36 9.60
CA ASP A 193 -15.28 20.81 8.46
C ASP A 193 -14.88 20.09 7.16
N SER A 194 -13.57 19.88 6.95
CA SER A 194 -13.05 19.15 5.79
C SER A 194 -13.42 17.67 5.83
N ILE A 195 -13.30 17.02 7.00
CA ILE A 195 -13.76 15.63 7.19
C ILE A 195 -15.28 15.53 7.00
N ARG A 196 -16.05 16.53 7.46
CA ARG A 196 -17.50 16.57 7.23
C ARG A 196 -17.83 16.66 5.75
N ALA A 197 -17.11 17.47 4.98
CA ALA A 197 -17.28 17.55 3.53
C ALA A 197 -16.96 16.21 2.87
N PHE A 198 -15.86 15.57 3.27
CA PHE A 198 -15.46 14.23 2.82
C PHE A 198 -16.54 13.17 3.08
N VAL A 199 -17.13 13.16 4.29
CA VAL A 199 -18.26 12.27 4.63
C VAL A 199 -19.50 12.56 3.78
N LYS A 200 -19.86 13.85 3.62
CA LYS A 200 -21.04 14.25 2.82
C LYS A 200 -20.93 13.89 1.34
N GLN A 201 -19.72 13.82 0.81
CA GLN A 201 -19.45 13.38 -0.57
C GLN A 201 -19.56 11.85 -0.74
N GLY A 202 -19.77 11.09 0.35
CA GLY A 202 -19.85 9.62 0.31
C GLY A 202 -18.51 8.92 0.15
N LEU A 203 -17.39 9.65 0.27
CA LEU A 203 -16.05 9.07 0.18
C LEU A 203 -15.68 8.24 1.42
N ALA A 204 -16.23 8.62 2.58
CA ALA A 204 -16.04 7.87 3.83
C ALA A 204 -16.59 6.44 3.75
N ASP A 205 -17.73 6.25 3.07
CA ASP A 205 -18.34 4.94 2.86
C ASP A 205 -17.41 3.99 2.09
N LYS A 206 -16.56 4.52 1.20
CA LYS A 206 -15.59 3.73 0.43
C LYS A 206 -14.43 3.22 1.28
N LEU A 207 -14.24 3.81 2.47
CA LEU A 207 -13.20 3.42 3.43
C LEU A 207 -13.71 2.46 4.51
N LEU A 208 -15.01 2.18 4.53
CA LEU A 208 -15.63 1.31 5.53
C LEU A 208 -16.16 0.04 4.87
N ASP A 209 -16.08 -1.08 5.57
CA ASP A 209 -16.52 -2.38 5.04
C ASP A 209 -18.05 -2.46 4.96
N GLY A 210 -18.62 -1.90 3.89
CA GLY A 210 -20.05 -1.91 3.60
C GLY A 210 -20.90 -1.00 4.50
N LYS A 211 -20.28 -0.15 5.32
CA LYS A 211 -21.00 0.79 6.21
C LYS A 211 -21.13 2.16 5.57
N THR A 212 -22.36 2.66 5.50
CA THR A 212 -22.63 4.07 5.16
C THR A 212 -22.65 4.93 6.40
N VAL A 213 -22.00 6.08 6.34
CA VAL A 213 -21.89 7.04 7.45
C VAL A 213 -22.33 8.43 7.02
N ARG A 214 -22.95 9.18 7.93
CA ARG A 214 -23.51 10.51 7.63
C ARG A 214 -22.86 11.63 8.41
N THR A 215 -22.16 11.30 9.50
CA THR A 215 -21.48 12.27 10.34
C THR A 215 -20.01 11.91 10.53
N VAL A 216 -19.21 12.90 10.90
CA VAL A 216 -17.81 12.69 11.29
C VAL A 216 -17.72 11.69 12.47
N SER A 217 -18.66 11.78 13.42
CA SER A 217 -18.71 10.84 14.56
C SER A 217 -18.95 9.41 14.12
N ASP A 218 -19.89 9.19 13.20
CA ASP A 218 -20.18 7.85 12.67
C ASP A 218 -18.97 7.29 11.93
N PHE A 219 -18.34 8.11 11.08
CA PHE A 219 -17.14 7.73 10.34
C PHE A 219 -16.00 7.31 11.28
N ILE A 220 -15.63 8.17 12.23
CA ILE A 220 -14.52 7.89 13.14
C ILE A 220 -14.81 6.67 14.03
N THR A 221 -16.05 6.53 14.50
CA THR A 221 -16.45 5.37 15.32
C THR A 221 -16.43 4.08 14.51
N ALA A 222 -16.96 4.10 13.28
CA ALA A 222 -16.97 2.94 12.40
C ALA A 222 -15.55 2.50 12.01
N LEU A 223 -14.67 3.45 11.69
CA LEU A 223 -13.27 3.16 11.38
C LEU A 223 -12.53 2.62 12.61
N HIS A 224 -12.74 3.21 13.79
CA HIS A 224 -12.16 2.73 15.04
C HIS A 224 -12.56 1.28 15.34
N GLN A 225 -13.85 0.98 15.20
CA GLN A 225 -14.36 -0.37 15.35
C GLN A 225 -13.71 -1.32 14.34
N GLN A 226 -13.60 -0.90 13.08
CA GLN A 226 -13.01 -1.73 12.01
C GLN A 226 -11.56 -2.11 12.31
N VAL A 227 -10.72 -1.15 12.73
CA VAL A 227 -9.28 -1.41 12.94
C VAL A 227 -8.95 -2.09 14.27
N ASN A 228 -9.86 -2.03 15.26
CA ASN A 228 -9.63 -2.63 16.59
C ASN A 228 -10.46 -3.89 16.86
N LEU A 229 -11.54 -4.15 16.10
CA LEU A 229 -12.35 -5.38 16.22
C LEU A 229 -12.03 -6.39 15.12
N SER A 230 -11.19 -6.06 14.14
CA SER A 230 -10.64 -7.05 13.23
C SER A 230 -9.84 -8.06 14.05
N PRO A 231 -10.28 -9.32 14.20
CA PRO A 231 -9.47 -10.32 14.88
C PRO A 231 -8.21 -10.51 14.05
N SER A 232 -7.07 -10.58 14.73
CA SER A 232 -5.76 -10.95 14.21
C SER A 232 -5.82 -12.05 13.14
N LEU A 233 -5.91 -11.65 11.86
CA LEU A 233 -5.69 -12.54 10.71
C LEU A 233 -4.19 -12.79 10.45
N THR A 234 -3.32 -12.31 11.33
CA THR A 234 -1.87 -12.57 11.33
C THR A 234 -1.43 -13.67 12.31
N ALA A 235 -2.37 -14.40 12.94
CA ALA A 235 -2.03 -15.50 13.86
C ALA A 235 -2.01 -16.90 13.21
N ASN A 236 -2.46 -17.06 11.96
CA ASN A 236 -2.51 -18.36 11.28
C ASN A 236 -1.86 -18.31 9.88
N MET A 237 -0.58 -17.95 9.81
CA MET A 237 0.33 -18.41 8.75
C MET A 237 1.70 -18.66 9.38
N SER A 238 1.74 -19.66 10.26
CA SER A 238 2.95 -20.37 10.70
C SER A 238 3.01 -21.71 10.00
#